data_AF-A0ABD5WY74-F1
#
_entry.id   AF-A0ABD5WY74-F1
#
_cell.length_a   1.000
_cell.length_b   1.000
_cell.length_c   1.000
_cell.angle_alpha   90.00
_cell.angle_beta   90.00
_cell.angle_gamma   90.00
#
_symmetry.space_group_name_H-M   'P 1'
#
loop_
_entity.id
_entity.type
_entity.pdbx_description
1 polymer ?
#
loop_
_entity_poly.entity_id
_entity_poly.type
_entity_poly.pdbx_seq_one_letter_code
_entity_poly.pdbx_strand_id
1 'polypeptide(L)'
;MSNWTDAIVGERMAVDREFNQRIQQSQFSNQQWGLIMTATEFEIEAADDPEAARIVADTSKLPQIMPELDNISQQMGAMAGGGDPSGGASDGVFGGIIDDIKNLLGSGGGGGGSGVDHEQLAAAEQLTQEYAEELQRHLENKGRFEQVRLAYQE
;
A
#
# COMPACT_ATOMS: atom_id res chain seq x y z
N MET A 1 -3.37 16.59 19.41
CA MET A 1 -3.24 15.47 18.46
C MET A 1 -4.01 14.21 18.87
N SER A 2 -4.14 13.82 20.15
CA SER A 2 -4.76 12.53 20.55
C SER A 2 -6.29 12.45 20.49
N ASN A 3 -7.02 13.54 20.75
CA ASN A 3 -8.47 13.47 20.97
C ASN A 3 -9.27 12.98 19.75
N TRP A 4 -8.94 13.47 18.55
CA TRP A 4 -9.67 13.09 17.35
C TRP A 4 -9.30 11.68 16.87
N THR A 5 -8.02 11.28 16.96
CA THR A 5 -7.59 9.92 16.60
C THR A 5 -8.31 8.90 17.46
N ASP A 6 -8.43 9.15 18.77
CA ASP A 6 -9.21 8.33 19.70
C ASP A 6 -10.70 8.29 19.31
N ALA A 7 -11.26 9.41 18.86
CA ALA A 7 -12.64 9.50 18.42
C ALA A 7 -12.96 8.66 17.17
N ILE A 8 -11.95 8.36 16.34
CA ILE A 8 -12.11 7.60 15.09
C ILE A 8 -11.60 6.15 15.17
N VAL A 9 -10.91 5.72 16.24
CA VAL A 9 -10.34 4.35 16.33
C VAL A 9 -11.37 3.27 16.00
N GLY A 10 -12.57 3.36 16.55
CA GLY A 10 -13.63 2.37 16.33
C GLY A 10 -14.11 2.33 14.87
N GLU A 11 -14.24 3.50 14.24
CA GLU A 11 -14.68 3.63 12.85
C GLU A 11 -13.58 3.18 11.89
N ARG A 12 -12.32 3.53 12.19
CA ARG A 12 -11.14 3.09 11.46
C ARG A 12 -11.06 1.56 11.41
N MET A 13 -11.27 0.88 12.54
CA MET A 13 -11.32 -0.58 12.56
C MET A 13 -12.43 -1.18 11.69
N ALA A 14 -13.55 -0.46 11.51
CA ALA A 14 -14.62 -0.90 10.61
C ALA A 14 -14.20 -0.75 9.14
N VAL A 15 -13.65 0.41 8.78
CA VAL A 15 -13.14 0.68 7.43
C VAL A 15 -11.99 -0.27 7.08
N ASP A 16 -11.06 -0.56 8.00
CA ASP A 16 -9.98 -1.55 7.79
C ASP A 16 -10.52 -2.90 7.32
N ARG A 17 -11.65 -3.35 7.88
CA ARG A 17 -12.26 -4.63 7.50
C ARG A 17 -12.84 -4.59 6.09
N GLU A 18 -13.53 -3.51 5.75
CA GLU A 18 -14.18 -3.30 4.46
C GLU A 18 -13.15 -3.06 3.34
N PHE A 19 -12.07 -2.33 3.65
CA PHE A 19 -11.02 -1.96 2.72
C PHE A 19 -10.11 -3.13 2.31
N ASN A 20 -10.13 -4.25 3.06
CA ASN A 20 -9.41 -5.48 2.71
C ASN A 20 -9.68 -5.97 1.28
N GLN A 21 -10.91 -5.79 0.78
CA GLN A 21 -11.23 -6.17 -0.60
C GLN A 21 -10.48 -5.32 -1.62
N ARG A 22 -10.32 -4.02 -1.36
CA ARG A 22 -9.54 -3.12 -2.22
C ARG A 22 -8.06 -3.45 -2.18
N ILE A 23 -7.53 -3.78 -1.00
CA ILE A 23 -6.12 -4.21 -0.85
C ILE A 23 -5.85 -5.46 -1.68
N GLN A 24 -6.75 -6.46 -1.64
CA GLN A 24 -6.62 -7.68 -2.45
C GLN A 24 -6.67 -7.44 -3.97
N GLN A 25 -7.32 -6.35 -4.40
CA GLN A 25 -7.37 -5.93 -5.81
C GLN A 25 -6.21 -5.00 -6.18
N SER A 26 -5.45 -4.52 -5.19
CA SER A 26 -4.28 -3.69 -5.38
C SER A 26 -3.03 -4.52 -5.68
N GLN A 27 -1.93 -3.84 -5.98
CA GLN A 27 -0.63 -4.49 -6.13
C GLN A 27 0.06 -4.84 -4.79
N PHE A 28 -0.50 -4.39 -3.66
CA PHE A 28 0.10 -4.57 -2.34
C PHE A 28 -0.48 -5.79 -1.62
N SER A 29 0.40 -6.55 -0.98
CA SER A 29 -0.01 -7.57 -0.01
C SER A 29 -0.50 -6.93 1.30
N ASN A 30 -1.21 -7.70 2.13
CA ASN A 30 -1.63 -7.24 3.46
C ASN A 30 -0.44 -6.82 4.35
N GLN A 31 0.72 -7.47 4.21
CA GLN A 31 1.92 -7.12 4.95
C GLN A 31 2.49 -5.77 4.50
N GLN A 32 2.56 -5.55 3.19
CA GLN A 32 2.99 -4.27 2.61
C GLN A 32 2.03 -3.15 2.99
N TRP A 33 0.72 -3.40 2.92
CA TRP A 33 -0.29 -2.45 3.36
C TRP A 33 -0.12 -2.08 4.84
N GLY A 34 0.16 -3.04 5.71
CA GLY A 34 0.48 -2.78 7.11
C GLY A 34 1.64 -1.80 7.27
N LEU A 35 2.74 -1.99 6.52
CA LEU A 35 3.89 -1.09 6.54
C LEU A 35 3.58 0.30 5.96
N ILE A 36 2.81 0.38 4.88
CA ILE A 36 2.34 1.65 4.31
C ILE A 36 1.54 2.43 5.38
N MET A 37 0.63 1.75 6.07
CA MET A 37 -0.25 2.36 7.09
C MET A 37 0.46 2.75 8.38
N THR A 38 1.67 2.24 8.66
CA THR A 38 2.49 2.75 9.79
C THR A 38 3.25 4.02 9.42
N ALA A 39 3.51 4.23 8.13
CA ALA A 39 4.14 5.44 7.60
C ALA A 39 3.11 6.48 7.10
N THR A 40 1.82 6.19 7.19
CA THR A 40 0.73 7.11 6.82
C THR A 40 0.17 7.76 8.07
N GLU A 41 0.08 9.09 8.06
CA GLU A 41 -0.67 9.86 9.06
C GLU A 41 -1.94 10.40 8.42
N PHE A 42 -2.99 10.62 9.22
CA PHE A 42 -4.22 11.23 8.72
C PHE A 42 -4.37 12.61 9.31
N GLU A 43 -4.93 13.53 8.53
CA GLU A 43 -5.21 14.90 8.94
C GLU A 43 -6.57 15.34 8.40
N ILE A 44 -7.13 16.42 8.95
CA ILE A 44 -8.30 17.09 8.38
C ILE A 44 -7.83 18.43 7.78
N GLU A 45 -7.80 18.49 6.45
CA GLU A 45 -7.58 19.75 5.73
C GLU A 45 -8.82 20.63 5.79
N ALA A 46 -8.62 21.95 5.81
CA ALA A 46 -9.68 22.96 5.91
C ALA A 46 -10.66 22.67 7.07
N ALA A 47 -10.13 22.20 8.22
CA ALA A 47 -10.94 21.80 9.35
C ALA A 47 -11.82 22.94 9.91
N ASP A 48 -11.53 24.20 9.62
CA ASP A 48 -12.30 25.39 9.97
C ASP A 48 -13.50 25.68 9.06
N ASP A 49 -13.57 25.03 7.89
CA ASP A 49 -14.67 25.16 6.95
C ASP A 49 -15.42 23.82 6.82
N PRO A 50 -16.67 23.70 7.34
CA PRO A 50 -17.41 22.45 7.31
C PRO A 50 -17.78 21.99 5.89
N GLU A 51 -17.79 22.87 4.88
CA GLU A 51 -18.08 22.49 3.49
C GLU A 51 -16.81 22.04 2.73
N ALA A 52 -15.64 22.50 3.15
CA ALA A 52 -14.36 22.16 2.52
C ALA A 52 -13.55 21.09 3.29
N ALA A 53 -13.92 20.80 4.54
CA ALA A 53 -13.21 19.88 5.41
C ALA A 53 -13.09 18.48 4.79
N ARG A 54 -11.87 17.95 4.75
CA ARG A 54 -11.60 16.62 4.20
C ARG A 54 -10.53 15.87 4.95
N ILE A 55 -10.72 14.55 5.11
CA ILE A 55 -9.67 13.67 5.63
C ILE A 55 -8.66 13.41 4.51
N VAL A 56 -7.39 13.68 4.79
CA VAL A 56 -6.27 13.43 3.86
C VAL A 56 -5.26 12.50 4.50
N ALA A 57 -4.56 11.74 3.65
CA ALA A 57 -3.42 10.95 4.07
C ALA A 57 -2.13 11.78 3.87
N ASP A 58 -1.39 12.03 4.96
CA ASP A 58 0.00 12.48 4.88
C ASP A 58 0.90 11.27 4.60
N THR A 59 1.44 11.26 3.39
CA THR A 59 2.28 10.19 2.84
C THR A 59 3.74 10.60 2.72
N SER A 60 4.14 11.73 3.31
CA SER A 60 5.51 12.29 3.24
C SER A 60 6.59 11.32 3.74
N LYS A 61 6.22 10.31 4.54
CA LYS A 61 7.10 9.27 5.07
C LYS A 61 7.15 8.00 4.20
N LEU A 62 6.22 7.81 3.25
CA LEU A 62 6.20 6.64 2.37
C LEU A 62 7.51 6.43 1.60
N PRO A 63 8.19 7.46 1.06
CA PRO A 63 9.48 7.27 0.37
C PRO A 63 10.54 6.56 1.22
N GLN A 64 10.48 6.70 2.55
CA GLN A 64 11.45 6.12 3.48
C GLN A 64 11.25 4.61 3.67
N ILE A 65 10.04 4.10 3.45
CA ILE A 65 9.70 2.68 3.62
C ILE A 65 9.67 1.91 2.29
N MET A 66 9.81 2.58 1.14
CA MET A 66 9.86 1.95 -0.18
C MET A 66 10.90 0.83 -0.31
N PRO A 67 12.16 1.00 0.17
CA PRO A 67 13.14 -0.09 0.10
C PRO A 67 12.70 -1.34 0.86
N GLU A 68 11.98 -1.16 1.98
CA GLU A 68 11.48 -2.28 2.78
C GLU A 68 10.26 -2.95 2.11
N LEU A 69 9.41 -2.19 1.42
CA LEU A 69 8.33 -2.77 0.62
C LEU A 69 8.85 -3.68 -0.50
N ASP A 70 9.95 -3.30 -1.14
CA ASP A 70 10.60 -4.11 -2.17
C ASP A 70 11.24 -5.38 -1.57
N ASN A 71 11.90 -5.26 -0.42
CA ASN A 71 12.43 -6.43 0.31
C ASN A 71 11.34 -7.48 0.57
N ILE A 72 10.14 -7.05 1.01
CA ILE A 72 9.00 -7.94 1.27
C ILE A 72 8.54 -8.63 -0.03
N SER A 73 8.42 -7.88 -1.13
CA SER A 73 8.08 -8.44 -2.45
C SER A 73 9.08 -9.51 -2.89
N GLN A 74 10.37 -9.20 -2.81
CA GLN A 74 11.44 -10.12 -3.23
C GLN A 74 11.45 -11.39 -2.39
N GLN A 75 11.27 -11.29 -1.07
CA GLN A 75 11.21 -12.44 -0.18
C GLN A 75 10.03 -13.36 -0.52
N MET A 76 8.85 -12.80 -0.80
CA MET A 76 7.69 -13.60 -1.23
C MET A 76 7.92 -14.27 -2.58
N GLY A 77 8.52 -13.56 -3.55
CA GLY A 77 8.87 -14.12 -4.86
C GLY A 77 9.87 -15.28 -4.76
N ALA A 78 10.89 -15.15 -3.90
CA ALA A 78 11.87 -16.19 -3.65
C ALA A 78 11.27 -17.44 -2.98
N MET A 79 10.30 -17.25 -2.06
CA MET A 79 9.56 -18.37 -1.47
C MET A 79 8.61 -19.05 -2.47
N ALA A 80 8.00 -18.29 -3.38
CA ALA A 80 7.12 -18.84 -4.42
C ALA A 80 7.90 -19.57 -5.54
N GLY A 81 9.16 -19.19 -5.80
CA GLY A 81 10.04 -19.80 -6.80
C GLY A 81 11.04 -20.84 -6.27
N GLY A 82 11.13 -21.03 -4.95
CA GLY A 82 12.16 -21.83 -4.28
C GLY A 82 11.79 -23.28 -3.96
N GLY A 83 10.95 -23.94 -4.75
CA GLY A 83 10.63 -25.36 -4.61
C GLY A 83 11.42 -26.24 -5.58
N ASP A 84 12.45 -26.95 -5.09
CA ASP A 84 13.07 -28.15 -5.71
C ASP A 84 13.88 -28.91 -4.61
N PRO A 85 14.34 -30.20 -4.67
CA PRO A 85 14.23 -31.29 -5.67
C PRO A 85 14.01 -32.73 -5.10
N SER A 86 13.01 -33.51 -5.55
CA SER A 86 13.11 -34.98 -5.48
C SER A 86 12.09 -35.72 -6.33
N GLY A 87 12.55 -36.43 -7.37
CA GLY A 87 11.91 -37.66 -7.83
C GLY A 87 11.82 -37.87 -9.34
N GLY A 88 12.75 -38.67 -9.89
CA GLY A 88 12.46 -39.54 -11.03
C GLY A 88 13.15 -39.20 -12.34
N ALA A 89 14.29 -39.83 -12.59
CA ALA A 89 14.96 -39.88 -13.89
C ALA A 89 14.08 -40.51 -14.96
N SER A 90 14.03 -39.91 -16.16
CA SER A 90 13.94 -40.59 -17.46
C SER A 90 14.22 -39.59 -18.58
N ASP A 91 15.44 -39.67 -19.11
CA ASP A 91 15.79 -39.69 -20.54
C ASP A 91 15.01 -38.77 -21.52
N GLY A 92 15.75 -37.85 -22.15
CA GLY A 92 15.42 -37.37 -23.50
C GLY A 92 15.14 -35.86 -23.64
N VAL A 93 15.92 -35.24 -24.54
CA VAL A 93 15.76 -33.90 -25.12
C VAL A 93 16.30 -32.75 -24.27
N PHE A 94 17.64 -32.65 -24.26
CA PHE A 94 18.32 -31.36 -24.24
C PHE A 94 17.82 -30.52 -25.43
N GLY A 95 17.00 -29.49 -25.17
CA GLY A 95 16.54 -28.60 -26.24
C GLY A 95 15.47 -27.61 -25.81
N GLY A 96 15.89 -26.48 -25.25
CA GLY A 96 15.18 -25.20 -25.40
C GLY A 96 14.16 -24.83 -24.34
N ILE A 97 14.61 -24.30 -23.18
CA ILE A 97 13.83 -23.32 -22.37
C ILE A 97 14.76 -22.32 -21.62
N ILE A 98 16.03 -22.17 -22.00
CA ILE A 98 16.97 -21.24 -21.32
C ILE A 98 17.19 -19.93 -22.11
N ASP A 99 16.64 -19.81 -23.33
CA ASP A 99 16.88 -18.63 -24.17
C ASP A 99 15.89 -17.47 -23.96
N ASP A 100 14.79 -17.64 -23.21
CA ASP A 100 13.83 -16.54 -22.99
C ASP A 100 14.06 -15.74 -21.69
N ILE A 101 14.84 -16.26 -20.73
CA ILE A 101 15.16 -15.50 -19.50
C ILE A 101 16.41 -14.62 -19.69
N LYS A 102 17.26 -14.93 -20.67
CA LYS A 102 18.46 -14.11 -20.97
C LYS A 102 18.19 -12.82 -21.76
N ASN A 103 16.98 -12.64 -22.30
CA ASN A 103 16.59 -11.36 -22.91
C ASN A 103 16.04 -10.33 -21.90
N LEU A 104 15.84 -10.70 -20.63
CA LEU A 104 15.42 -9.75 -19.58
C LEU A 104 16.58 -9.26 -18.71
N LEU A 105 17.77 -9.85 -18.84
CA LEU A 105 18.93 -9.51 -18.02
C LEU A 105 20.20 -9.35 -18.86
N GLY A 106 20.21 -8.40 -19.81
CA GLY A 106 21.45 -8.12 -20.53
C GLY A 106 21.40 -7.21 -21.76
N SER A 107 20.96 -5.96 -21.63
CA SER A 107 21.52 -4.83 -22.39
C SER A 107 21.17 -3.56 -21.60
N GLY A 108 22.10 -2.81 -21.03
CA GLY A 108 23.21 -2.17 -21.70
C GLY A 108 22.84 -0.72 -22.00
N GLY A 109 22.89 0.15 -20.97
CA GLY A 109 22.78 1.61 -21.17
C GLY A 109 22.07 2.38 -20.05
N GLY A 110 22.86 2.89 -19.10
CA GLY A 110 22.62 4.18 -18.41
C GLY A 110 21.28 4.44 -17.71
N GLY A 111 21.24 4.21 -16.40
CA GLY A 111 20.39 4.94 -15.44
C GLY A 111 18.90 4.59 -15.43
N GLY A 112 18.37 4.10 -14.31
CA GLY A 112 16.91 3.98 -14.17
C GLY A 112 16.37 3.07 -13.08
N GLY A 113 17.08 2.81 -11.99
CA GLY A 113 16.49 2.21 -10.78
C GLY A 113 15.63 3.20 -10.00
N SER A 114 14.75 3.94 -10.70
CA SER A 114 13.90 4.98 -10.10
C SER A 114 12.46 4.91 -10.61
N GLY A 115 12.19 4.31 -11.77
CA GLY A 115 10.84 4.28 -12.35
C GLY A 115 9.84 3.42 -11.59
N VAL A 116 10.23 2.19 -11.23
CA VAL A 116 9.35 1.25 -10.49
C VAL A 116 9.07 1.77 -9.08
N ASP A 117 10.07 2.35 -8.42
CA ASP A 117 9.91 2.95 -7.10
C ASP A 117 8.93 4.13 -7.12
N HIS A 118 8.95 4.94 -8.18
CA HIS A 118 8.02 6.06 -8.36
C HIS A 118 6.58 5.59 -8.63
N GLU A 119 6.38 4.58 -9.48
CA GLU A 119 5.04 4.02 -9.75
C GLU A 119 4.46 3.32 -8.52
N GLN A 120 5.30 2.57 -7.81
CA GLN A 120 4.90 1.89 -6.58
C GLN A 120 4.59 2.91 -5.46
N LEU A 121 5.40 3.96 -5.32
CA LEU A 121 5.14 5.05 -4.38
C LEU A 121 3.81 5.75 -4.71
N ALA A 122 3.60 6.15 -5.97
CA ALA A 122 2.37 6.82 -6.39
C ALA A 122 1.12 5.96 -6.14
N ALA A 123 1.22 4.66 -6.35
CA ALA A 123 0.12 3.74 -6.05
C ALA A 123 -0.12 3.58 -4.54
N ALA A 124 0.92 3.60 -3.71
CA ALA A 124 0.78 3.59 -2.25
C ALA A 124 0.09 4.88 -1.78
N GLU A 125 0.54 6.04 -2.29
CA GLU A 125 -0.07 7.34 -2.02
C GLU A 125 -1.54 7.36 -2.42
N GLN A 126 -1.87 6.93 -3.64
CA GLN A 126 -3.25 6.85 -4.11
C GLN A 126 -4.10 5.94 -3.22
N LEU A 127 -3.63 4.75 -2.88
CA LEU A 127 -4.40 3.79 -2.07
C LEU A 127 -4.66 4.32 -0.66
N THR A 128 -3.69 5.04 -0.07
CA THR A 128 -3.89 5.71 1.23
C THR A 128 -4.89 6.86 1.16
N GLN A 129 -4.92 7.60 0.06
CA GLN A 129 -5.91 8.64 -0.16
C GLN A 129 -7.31 8.05 -0.35
N GLU A 130 -7.45 6.95 -1.10
CA GLU A 130 -8.71 6.22 -1.23
C GLU A 130 -9.23 5.71 0.13
N TYR A 131 -8.32 5.26 1.01
CA TYR A 131 -8.66 4.89 2.37
C TYR A 131 -9.15 6.08 3.18
N ALA A 132 -8.47 7.24 3.09
CA ALA A 132 -8.89 8.47 3.77
C ALA A 132 -10.30 8.91 3.34
N GLU A 133 -10.59 8.82 2.04
CA GLU A 133 -11.93 9.09 1.52
C GLU A 133 -12.98 8.10 2.02
N GLU A 134 -12.65 6.80 2.08
CA GLU A 134 -13.56 5.79 2.61
C GLU A 134 -13.85 6.03 4.10
N LEU A 135 -12.83 6.41 4.86
CA LEU A 135 -12.97 6.80 6.26
C LEU A 135 -13.89 8.01 6.42
N GLN A 136 -13.71 9.05 5.61
CA GLN A 136 -14.60 10.20 5.62
C GLN A 136 -16.04 9.81 5.26
N ARG A 137 -16.25 9.08 4.16
CA ARG A 137 -17.58 8.58 3.75
C ARG A 137 -18.24 7.77 4.86
N HIS A 138 -17.48 6.91 5.54
CA HIS A 138 -17.98 6.13 6.67
C HIS A 138 -18.45 7.04 7.82
N LEU A 139 -17.64 8.04 8.18
CA LEU A 139 -17.98 9.00 9.24
C LEU A 139 -19.19 9.86 8.89
N GLU A 140 -19.31 10.31 7.64
CA GLU A 140 -20.46 11.08 7.14
C GLU A 140 -21.74 10.23 7.18
N ASN A 141 -21.68 8.99 6.70
CA ASN A 141 -22.81 8.05 6.73
C ASN A 141 -23.29 7.74 8.17
N LYS A 142 -22.38 7.82 9.15
CA LYS A 142 -22.70 7.66 10.58
C LYS A 142 -23.13 8.97 11.25
N GLY A 143 -23.09 10.10 10.55
CA GLY A 143 -23.36 11.42 11.11
C GLY A 143 -22.31 11.87 12.14
N ARG A 144 -21.09 11.31 12.07
CA ARG A 144 -20.00 11.55 13.04
C ARG A 144 -18.91 12.48 12.54
N PHE A 145 -18.86 12.78 11.24
CA PHE A 145 -17.79 13.59 10.66
C PHE A 145 -17.66 14.96 11.33
N GLU A 146 -18.77 15.66 11.58
CA GLU A 146 -18.75 16.97 12.24
C GLU A 146 -18.17 16.93 13.66
N GLN A 147 -18.52 15.90 14.43
CA GLN A 147 -17.96 15.70 15.77
C GLN A 147 -16.44 15.48 15.71
N VAL A 148 -15.98 14.69 14.74
CA VAL A 148 -14.56 14.39 14.53
C VAL A 148 -13.81 15.64 14.08
N ARG A 149 -14.38 16.44 13.17
CA ARG A 149 -13.83 17.71 12.71
C ARG A 149 -13.63 18.67 13.88
N LEU A 150 -14.64 18.85 14.73
CA LEU A 150 -14.53 19.71 15.91
C LEU A 150 -13.45 19.20 16.88
N ALA A 151 -13.40 17.89 17.15
CA ALA A 151 -12.39 17.28 18.01
C ALA A 151 -10.95 17.41 17.47
N TYR A 152 -10.78 17.59 16.15
CA TYR A 152 -9.49 17.85 15.52
C TYR A 152 -8.98 19.29 15.77
N GLN A 153 -9.90 20.25 15.95
CA GLN A 153 -9.57 21.66 16.18
C GLN A 153 -9.24 21.97 17.66
N GLU A 154 -9.54 21.06 18.58
CA GLU A 154 -9.26 21.15 20.03
C GLU A 154 -7.85 20.70 20.41
#